data_AF-A0A9W6EP73-F1
#
_entry.id   AF-A0A9W6EP73-F1
#
_cell.length_a   1.000
_cell.length_b   1.000
_cell.length_c   1.000
_cell.angle_alpha   90.00
_cell.angle_beta   90.00
_cell.angle_gamma   90.00
#
_symmetry.space_group_name_H-M   'P 1'
#
loop_
_entity.id
_entity.type
_entity.pdbx_description
1 polymer ?
#
loop_
_entity_poly.entity_id
_entity_poly.type
_entity_poly.pdbx_seq_one_letter_code
_entity_poly.pdbx_strand_id
1 'polypeptide(L)'
;MRAWSSLIERPIPLLTALERLTLSQVSFSPMKVQLVGALNVERLQAMQLINCPGTFRFLRQIVRSRLPLRLKLLELTFNPEKLNQITDESQDNVNDTVKTFLGAFSGLTDLYLMLPAVSWDDICQSMLHHKPTLKRLVTHSLVNAEYGHYGDGDLFGSLDFRPSISHDPGLEFLGVSTCIEDMCTFAGDHSLSTTIKVLHIRANGHWLHEHKPESSVAHDVLPYYAEWAFGREGYLHLQVLAYGDFSYDGCYNEYNLLWCRTGLHGFKLLTPSDAKFWDLVEEYKDVLEACAFDELFLEKGVP
;
A
#
# COMPACT_ATOMS: atom_id res chain seq x y z
N MET A 1 9.52 20.24 51.62
CA MET A 1 8.68 19.32 50.83
C MET A 1 9.51 18.80 49.68
N ARG A 2 9.86 17.51 49.70
CA ARG A 2 10.64 16.88 48.63
C ARG A 2 9.70 16.54 47.48
N ALA A 3 9.97 17.08 46.30
CA ALA A 3 9.29 16.69 45.07
C ALA A 3 9.61 15.22 44.79
N TRP A 4 8.58 14.38 44.75
CA TRP A 4 8.69 13.02 44.25
C TRP A 4 8.75 13.14 42.73
N SER A 5 9.95 13.03 42.15
CA SER A 5 10.09 12.71 40.74
C SER A 5 9.62 11.27 40.57
N SER A 6 8.40 11.07 40.09
CA SER A 6 7.97 9.78 39.58
C SER A 6 8.86 9.45 38.39
N LEU A 7 9.91 8.66 38.64
CA LEU A 7 10.61 7.92 37.61
C LEU A 7 9.55 7.07 36.92
N ILE A 8 9.13 7.49 35.73
CA ILE A 8 8.31 6.67 34.85
C ILE A 8 9.22 5.50 34.47
N GLU A 9 9.09 4.39 35.20
CA GLU A 9 9.77 3.15 34.86
C GLU A 9 9.39 2.81 33.42
N ARG A 10 10.40 2.70 32.55
CA ARG A 10 10.18 2.23 31.18
C ARG A 10 9.65 0.80 31.28
N PRO A 11 8.48 0.49 30.69
CA PRO A 11 7.97 -0.88 30.70
C PRO A 11 9.02 -1.79 30.05
N ILE A 12 9.32 -2.90 30.71
CA ILE A 12 10.26 -3.89 30.18
C ILE A 12 9.54 -4.63 29.05
N PRO A 13 10.03 -4.56 27.80
CA PRO A 13 9.39 -5.26 26.70
C PRO A 13 9.43 -6.77 26.93
N LEU A 14 8.27 -7.40 26.76
CA LEU A 14 8.13 -8.85 26.90
C LEU A 14 8.74 -9.57 25.69
N LEU A 15 8.54 -9.01 24.51
CA LEU A 15 9.01 -9.57 23.24
C LEU A 15 10.30 -8.87 22.79
N THR A 16 11.39 -9.10 23.52
CA THR A 16 12.65 -8.37 23.35
C THR A 16 13.38 -8.64 22.02
N ALA A 17 13.11 -9.77 21.38
CA ALA A 17 13.70 -10.18 20.09
C ALA A 17 12.75 -9.96 18.89
N LEU A 18 11.58 -9.34 19.11
CA LEU A 18 10.62 -9.13 18.04
C LEU A 18 11.11 -8.05 17.07
N GLU A 19 11.36 -8.45 15.83
CA GLU A 19 11.77 -7.55 14.74
C GLU A 19 10.71 -7.41 13.65
N ARG A 20 9.77 -8.35 13.56
CA ARG A 20 8.72 -8.36 12.54
C ARG A 20 7.37 -8.61 13.21
N LEU A 21 6.39 -7.77 12.92
CA LEU A 21 5.03 -7.91 13.41
C LEU A 21 4.07 -7.83 12.22
N THR A 22 3.39 -8.94 11.95
CA THR A 22 2.34 -9.02 10.93
C THR A 22 1.06 -9.48 11.62
N LEU A 23 0.04 -8.64 11.57
CA LEU A 23 -1.26 -8.90 12.17
C LEU A 23 -2.34 -8.57 11.14
N SER A 24 -3.28 -9.49 10.97
CA SER A 24 -4.46 -9.30 10.13
C SER A 24 -5.71 -9.49 10.99
N GLN A 25 -6.63 -8.52 10.94
CA GLN A 25 -7.93 -8.54 11.64
C GLN A 25 -7.86 -8.70 13.17
N VAL A 26 -6.68 -8.50 13.76
CA VAL A 26 -6.51 -8.52 15.22
C VAL A 26 -6.91 -7.17 15.81
N SER A 27 -7.86 -7.17 16.74
CA SER A 27 -8.34 -5.95 17.40
C SER A 27 -7.40 -5.46 18.50
N PHE A 28 -6.95 -4.22 18.36
CA PHE A 28 -6.24 -3.47 19.40
C PHE A 28 -7.17 -2.71 20.35
N SER A 29 -8.47 -2.60 20.07
CA SER A 29 -9.44 -1.90 20.93
C SER A 29 -9.46 -2.35 22.40
N PRO A 30 -9.43 -3.67 22.73
CA PRO A 30 -9.36 -4.12 24.12
C PRO A 30 -7.95 -3.96 24.73
N MET A 31 -6.92 -3.81 23.88
CA MET A 31 -5.52 -3.68 24.29
C MET A 31 -5.23 -2.21 24.61
N LYS A 32 -5.30 -1.85 25.90
CA LYS A 32 -4.90 -0.51 26.39
C LYS A 32 -3.39 -0.27 26.18
N VAL A 33 -2.89 0.86 26.71
CA VAL A 33 -1.49 1.39 26.66
C VAL A 33 -0.36 0.36 26.90
N GLN A 34 -0.68 -0.83 27.41
CA GLN A 34 0.26 -1.91 27.69
C GLN A 34 0.94 -2.51 26.44
N LEU A 35 0.34 -2.36 25.25
CA LEU A 35 0.85 -3.03 24.06
C LEU A 35 2.17 -2.43 23.55
N VAL A 36 2.31 -1.10 23.53
CA VAL A 36 3.58 -0.43 23.15
C VAL A 36 4.71 -0.79 24.13
N GLY A 37 4.38 -0.99 25.41
CA GLY A 37 5.35 -1.42 26.41
C GLY A 37 5.72 -2.90 26.31
N ALA A 38 4.83 -3.75 25.79
CA ALA A 38 5.06 -5.18 25.62
C ALA A 38 5.84 -5.51 24.33
N LEU A 39 5.52 -4.80 23.25
CA LEU A 39 6.18 -4.89 21.95
C LEU A 39 7.45 -4.04 21.99
N ASN A 40 8.62 -4.64 21.76
CA ASN A 40 9.88 -3.88 21.67
C ASN A 40 9.92 -3.03 20.39
N VAL A 41 9.13 -1.96 20.32
CA VAL A 41 8.92 -1.17 19.10
C VAL A 41 10.20 -0.54 18.55
N GLU A 42 11.22 -0.35 19.39
CA GLU A 42 12.54 0.16 18.98
C GLU A 42 13.32 -0.79 18.07
N ARG A 43 13.04 -2.11 18.18
CA ARG A 43 13.72 -3.15 17.38
C ARG A 43 12.93 -3.56 16.15
N LEU A 44 11.64 -3.24 16.07
CA LEU A 44 10.83 -3.57 14.92
C LEU A 44 11.45 -2.99 13.63
N GLN A 45 11.69 -3.90 12.69
CA GLN A 45 12.14 -3.65 11.32
C GLN A 45 10.96 -3.75 10.34
N ALA A 46 9.93 -4.54 10.65
CA ALA A 46 8.74 -4.66 9.81
C ALA A 46 7.46 -4.61 10.66
N MET A 47 6.48 -3.84 10.21
CA MET A 47 5.16 -3.76 10.82
C MET A 47 4.10 -3.78 9.73
N GLN A 48 3.25 -4.80 9.73
CA GLN A 48 2.13 -4.95 8.81
C GLN A 48 0.86 -5.12 9.62
N LEU A 49 -0.03 -4.13 9.51
CA LEU A 49 -1.30 -4.09 10.22
C LEU A 49 -2.43 -4.05 9.21
N ILE A 50 -3.07 -5.20 9.00
CA ILE A 50 -4.03 -5.42 7.92
C ILE A 50 -5.42 -5.50 8.51
N ASN A 51 -6.26 -4.49 8.28
CA ASN A 51 -7.64 -4.41 8.77
C ASN A 51 -7.76 -4.66 10.29
N CYS A 52 -6.78 -4.19 11.06
CA CYS A 52 -6.74 -4.33 12.52
C CYS A 52 -7.50 -3.17 13.21
N PRO A 53 -8.63 -3.43 13.91
CA PRO A 53 -9.34 -2.41 14.66
C PRO A 53 -8.46 -1.72 15.71
N GLY A 54 -8.53 -0.40 15.83
CA GLY A 54 -7.73 0.37 16.80
C GLY A 54 -6.29 0.68 16.37
N THR A 55 -5.90 0.35 15.13
CA THR A 55 -4.56 0.62 14.57
C THR A 55 -4.13 2.08 14.74
N PHE A 56 -4.96 3.06 14.37
CA PHE A 56 -4.57 4.48 14.46
C PHE A 56 -4.34 4.94 15.90
N ARG A 57 -5.13 4.44 16.86
CA ARG A 57 -4.91 4.70 18.28
C ARG A 57 -3.57 4.12 18.73
N PHE A 58 -3.22 2.92 18.28
CA PHE A 58 -1.93 2.28 18.56
C PHE A 58 -0.76 3.07 17.97
N LEU A 59 -0.83 3.50 16.71
CA LEU A 59 0.19 4.35 16.07
C LEU A 59 0.42 5.66 16.85
N ARG A 60 -0.66 6.34 17.26
CA ARG A 60 -0.55 7.54 18.12
C ARG A 60 0.16 7.27 19.44
N GLN A 61 -0.06 6.10 20.05
CA GLN A 61 0.63 5.73 21.29
C GLN A 61 2.13 5.48 21.06
N ILE A 62 2.49 4.85 19.95
CA ILE A 62 3.91 4.67 19.56
C ILE A 62 4.58 6.04 19.43
N VAL A 63 4.00 6.97 18.67
CA VAL A 63 4.57 8.33 18.51
C VAL A 63 4.71 9.02 19.87
N ARG A 64 3.69 8.94 20.73
CA ARG A 64 3.71 9.54 22.07
C ARG A 64 4.77 8.94 23.00
N SER A 65 5.15 7.68 22.80
CA SER A 65 6.21 7.03 23.58
C SER A 65 7.59 7.64 23.32
N ARG A 66 7.77 8.34 22.18
CA ARG A 66 9.04 8.94 21.73
C ARG A 66 10.19 7.92 21.64
N LEU A 67 9.86 6.64 21.54
CA LEU A 67 10.83 5.59 21.29
C LEU A 67 11.31 5.68 19.84
N PRO A 68 12.62 5.55 19.58
CA PRO A 68 13.15 5.62 18.21
C PRO A 68 12.66 4.44 17.38
N LEU A 69 12.04 4.72 16.24
CA LEU A 69 11.61 3.68 15.30
C LEU A 69 12.68 3.43 14.25
N ARG A 70 12.78 2.18 13.80
CA ARG A 70 13.77 1.72 12.81
C ARG A 70 13.14 0.84 11.73
N LEU A 71 11.86 1.07 11.45
CA LEU A 71 11.12 0.28 10.48
C LEU A 71 11.74 0.46 9.08
N LYS A 72 11.86 -0.67 8.38
CA LYS A 72 12.19 -0.82 6.97
C LYS A 72 10.95 -1.10 6.15
N LEU A 73 10.01 -1.86 6.71
CA LEU A 73 8.74 -2.18 6.09
C LEU A 73 7.57 -1.69 6.96
N LEU A 74 6.65 -0.96 6.33
CA LEU A 74 5.38 -0.58 6.93
C LEU A 74 4.24 -0.91 5.96
N GLU A 75 3.27 -1.68 6.42
CA GLU A 75 1.98 -1.85 5.74
C GLU A 75 0.85 -1.45 6.67
N LEU A 76 -0.02 -0.56 6.17
CA LEU A 76 -1.25 -0.16 6.82
C LEU A 76 -2.40 -0.33 5.84
N THR A 77 -3.25 -1.31 6.10
CA THR A 77 -4.44 -1.60 5.31
C THR A 77 -5.67 -1.35 6.16
N PHE A 78 -6.55 -0.46 5.69
CA PHE A 78 -7.78 -0.15 6.40
C PHE A 78 -8.94 -0.04 5.42
N ASN A 79 -9.77 -1.08 5.38
CA ASN A 79 -11.03 -1.11 4.65
C ASN A 79 -12.22 -0.80 5.59
N PRO A 80 -12.96 0.30 5.37
CA PRO A 80 -14.15 0.64 6.16
C PRO A 80 -15.30 -0.37 6.05
N GLU A 81 -15.43 -1.05 4.91
CA GLU A 81 -16.54 -1.97 4.67
C GLU A 81 -16.46 -3.23 5.53
N LYS A 82 -15.23 -3.66 5.85
CA LYS A 82 -14.99 -5.02 6.33
C LYS A 82 -15.17 -5.19 7.83
N LEU A 83 -15.50 -4.16 8.61
CA LEU A 83 -15.86 -4.36 10.03
C LEU A 83 -16.82 -3.28 10.54
N ASN A 84 -17.60 -3.63 11.58
CA ASN A 84 -18.08 -2.72 12.63
C ASN A 84 -16.90 -2.13 13.46
N GLN A 85 -15.83 -1.74 12.76
CA GLN A 85 -14.50 -1.33 13.25
C GLN A 85 -14.53 0.01 13.99
N ILE A 86 -15.62 0.74 13.84
CA ILE A 86 -15.83 2.07 14.38
C ILE A 86 -16.41 1.92 15.79
N THR A 87 -15.57 1.52 16.74
CA THR A 87 -15.81 1.83 18.16
C THR A 87 -15.10 3.12 18.59
N ASP A 88 -14.38 3.77 17.68
CA ASP A 88 -13.66 5.02 17.92
C ASP A 88 -14.29 6.10 17.04
N GLU A 89 -14.89 7.12 17.64
CA GLU A 89 -15.65 8.22 17.03
C GLU A 89 -14.79 9.13 16.10
N SER A 90 -13.64 8.70 15.57
CA SER A 90 -12.56 9.57 15.07
C SER A 90 -12.02 9.24 13.67
N GLN A 91 -12.89 9.19 12.65
CA GLN A 91 -12.46 9.36 11.24
C GLN A 91 -11.58 10.63 11.07
N ASP A 92 -11.76 11.65 11.91
CA ASP A 92 -11.07 12.95 11.83
C ASP A 92 -9.53 12.94 12.05
N ASN A 93 -8.89 11.80 12.38
CA ASN A 93 -7.44 11.78 12.62
C ASN A 93 -6.69 10.66 11.87
N VAL A 94 -7.27 10.00 10.86
CA VAL A 94 -6.50 9.01 10.08
C VAL A 94 -5.33 9.69 9.37
N ASN A 95 -5.61 10.74 8.61
CA ASN A 95 -4.61 11.51 7.87
C ASN A 95 -3.49 12.02 8.79
N ASP A 96 -3.83 12.79 9.81
CA ASP A 96 -2.87 13.35 10.77
C ASP A 96 -2.07 12.26 11.50
N THR A 97 -2.70 11.14 11.87
CA THR A 97 -2.01 10.03 12.53
C THR A 97 -0.99 9.38 11.61
N VAL A 98 -1.36 9.05 10.37
CA VAL A 98 -0.45 8.41 9.40
C VAL A 98 0.67 9.37 9.04
N LYS A 99 0.35 10.63 8.73
CA LYS A 99 1.31 11.71 8.44
C LYS A 99 2.34 11.87 9.56
N THR A 100 1.86 11.96 10.81
CA THR A 100 2.72 12.13 11.99
C THR A 100 3.56 10.88 12.26
N PHE A 101 2.99 9.69 12.07
CA PHE A 101 3.71 8.43 12.28
C PHE A 101 4.86 8.26 11.28
N LEU A 102 4.61 8.46 9.98
CA LEU A 102 5.64 8.42 8.94
C LEU A 102 6.73 9.47 9.20
N GLY A 103 6.35 10.68 9.62
CA GLY A 103 7.30 11.74 9.97
C GLY A 103 8.13 11.49 11.24
N ALA A 104 7.79 10.49 12.05
CA ALA A 104 8.49 10.20 13.31
C ALA A 104 9.82 9.45 13.12
N PHE A 105 10.11 8.96 11.92
CA PHE A 105 11.33 8.19 11.63
C PHE A 105 11.73 8.30 10.15
N SER A 106 12.85 7.68 9.80
CA SER A 106 13.38 7.67 8.43
C SER A 106 13.94 6.28 8.08
N GLY A 107 14.19 6.06 6.79
CA GLY A 107 14.87 4.84 6.34
C GLY A 107 13.96 3.67 5.93
N LEU A 108 12.67 3.91 5.63
CA LEU A 108 11.77 2.92 5.03
C LEU A 108 12.30 2.52 3.65
N THR A 109 12.26 1.22 3.38
CA THR A 109 12.52 0.62 2.07
C THR A 109 11.22 0.20 1.39
N ASP A 110 10.21 -0.16 2.19
CA ASP A 110 8.94 -0.72 1.77
C ASP A 110 7.79 0.00 2.48
N LEU A 111 6.88 0.61 1.72
CA LEU A 111 5.73 1.31 2.27
C LEU A 111 4.47 0.93 1.51
N TYR A 112 3.49 0.33 2.18
CA TYR A 112 2.22 -0.11 1.60
C TYR A 112 1.05 0.52 2.37
N LEU A 113 0.23 1.31 1.68
CA LEU A 113 -0.88 2.04 2.29
C LEU A 113 -2.16 1.80 1.51
N MET A 114 -3.20 1.31 2.18
CA MET A 114 -4.57 1.32 1.69
C MET A 114 -5.45 2.06 2.67
N LEU A 115 -5.89 3.26 2.29
CA LEU A 115 -6.53 4.21 3.19
C LEU A 115 -7.77 4.87 2.55
N PRO A 116 -8.88 5.00 3.31
CA PRO A 116 -10.09 5.68 2.89
C PRO A 116 -10.08 7.15 3.29
N ALA A 117 -10.64 8.02 2.44
CA ALA A 117 -10.98 9.41 2.78
C ALA A 117 -9.84 10.24 3.42
N VAL A 118 -8.60 10.07 2.95
CA VAL A 118 -7.43 10.86 3.39
C VAL A 118 -6.99 11.87 2.32
N SER A 119 -6.39 12.98 2.75
CA SER A 119 -5.63 13.87 1.85
C SER A 119 -4.30 13.21 1.53
N TRP A 120 -4.17 12.62 0.35
CA TRP A 120 -2.94 11.95 -0.07
C TRP A 120 -1.79 12.93 -0.28
N ASP A 121 -2.07 14.20 -0.59
CA ASP A 121 -1.03 15.24 -0.75
C ASP A 121 -0.35 15.55 0.59
N ASP A 122 -1.11 15.52 1.69
CA ASP A 122 -0.57 15.65 3.05
C ASP A 122 0.32 14.48 3.45
N ILE A 123 -0.10 13.27 3.09
CA ILE A 123 0.65 12.04 3.38
C ILE A 123 1.91 11.95 2.51
N CYS A 124 1.83 12.38 1.25
CA CYS A 124 2.93 12.42 0.29
C CYS A 124 4.17 13.08 0.87
N GLN A 125 4.04 14.24 1.51
CA GLN A 125 5.20 14.95 2.08
C GLN A 125 5.92 14.11 3.14
N SER A 126 5.18 13.39 3.98
CA SER A 126 5.77 12.45 4.95
C SER A 126 6.36 11.21 4.27
N MET A 127 5.78 10.73 3.17
CA MET A 127 6.36 9.63 2.39
C MET A 127 7.71 10.02 1.77
N LEU A 128 7.81 11.25 1.23
CA LEU A 128 9.03 11.79 0.62
C LEU A 128 10.20 11.92 1.60
N HIS A 129 9.92 11.98 2.91
CA HIS A 129 10.97 11.91 3.93
C HIS A 129 11.80 10.62 3.85
N HIS A 130 11.25 9.56 3.28
CA HIS A 130 11.92 8.26 3.10
C HIS A 130 12.52 8.07 1.70
N LYS A 131 12.40 9.05 0.80
CA LYS A 131 12.87 9.01 -0.60
C LYS A 131 14.28 8.41 -0.78
N PRO A 132 15.31 8.74 0.03
CA PRO A 132 16.66 8.19 -0.18
C PRO A 132 16.78 6.67 -0.02
N THR A 133 15.83 6.02 0.64
CA THR A 133 15.86 4.58 0.94
C THR A 133 14.69 3.80 0.36
N LEU A 134 13.65 4.49 -0.08
CA LEU A 134 12.41 3.87 -0.53
C LEU A 134 12.64 3.14 -1.86
N LYS A 135 12.26 1.87 -1.91
CA LYS A 135 12.43 1.00 -3.08
C LYS A 135 11.11 0.48 -3.61
N ARG A 136 10.15 0.23 -2.72
CA ARG A 136 8.85 -0.35 -3.05
C ARG A 136 7.77 0.48 -2.38
N LEU A 137 6.87 1.02 -3.19
CA LEU A 137 5.76 1.82 -2.72
C LEU A 137 4.45 1.25 -3.27
N VAL A 138 3.47 1.06 -2.38
CA VAL A 138 2.10 0.72 -2.76
C VAL A 138 1.16 1.73 -2.12
N THR A 139 0.32 2.37 -2.92
CA THR A 139 -0.78 3.22 -2.45
C THR A 139 -2.10 2.80 -3.07
N HIS A 140 -3.12 2.75 -2.25
CA HIS A 140 -4.46 2.37 -2.66
C HIS A 140 -5.46 3.29 -1.97
N SER A 141 -5.99 4.25 -2.71
CA SER A 141 -7.02 5.15 -2.21
C SER A 141 -8.37 4.47 -2.28
N LEU A 142 -9.13 4.54 -1.19
CA LEU A 142 -10.52 4.10 -1.16
C LEU A 142 -11.42 5.33 -1.12
N VAL A 143 -12.32 5.42 -2.10
CA VAL A 143 -13.32 6.49 -2.21
C VAL A 143 -14.71 5.93 -1.99
N ASN A 144 -15.58 6.71 -1.34
CA ASN A 144 -16.96 6.31 -1.12
C ASN A 144 -17.68 6.24 -2.47
N ALA A 145 -18.17 5.05 -2.81
CA ALA A 145 -18.96 4.78 -3.99
C ALA A 145 -20.46 4.91 -3.67
N GLU A 146 -21.32 4.76 -4.68
CA GLU A 146 -22.76 4.74 -4.45
C GLU A 146 -23.16 3.59 -3.51
N TYR A 147 -24.23 3.79 -2.74
CA TYR A 147 -24.81 2.78 -1.84
C TYR A 147 -23.96 2.36 -0.63
N GLY A 148 -22.92 3.13 -0.28
CA GLY A 148 -22.12 2.92 0.94
C GLY A 148 -21.00 1.91 0.78
N HIS A 149 -20.65 1.59 -0.46
CA HIS A 149 -19.47 0.80 -0.81
C HIS A 149 -18.24 1.70 -0.99
N TYR A 150 -17.04 1.12 -1.04
CA TYR A 150 -15.80 1.81 -1.35
C TYR A 150 -15.21 1.29 -2.67
N GLY A 151 -15.00 2.23 -3.60
CA GLY A 151 -14.33 1.99 -4.86
C GLY A 151 -12.86 2.44 -4.84
N ASP A 152 -12.17 2.18 -5.93
CA ASP A 152 -10.78 2.58 -6.13
C ASP A 152 -10.70 4.07 -6.48
N GLY A 153 -10.00 4.84 -5.65
CA GLY A 153 -9.73 6.25 -5.91
C GLY A 153 -8.58 6.43 -6.89
N ASP A 154 -8.66 7.49 -7.71
CA ASP A 154 -7.59 7.82 -8.65
C ASP A 154 -6.45 8.60 -7.99
N LEU A 155 -5.38 7.88 -7.63
CA LEU A 155 -4.12 8.50 -7.20
C LEU A 155 -3.14 8.69 -8.34
N PHE A 156 -3.24 7.85 -9.36
CA PHE A 156 -2.29 7.91 -10.47
C PHE A 156 -2.51 9.16 -11.33
N GLY A 157 -3.76 9.61 -11.50
CA GLY A 157 -4.08 10.88 -12.16
C GLY A 157 -3.91 12.13 -11.31
N SER A 158 -3.60 12.02 -10.02
CA SER A 158 -3.37 13.20 -9.18
C SER A 158 -2.15 14.00 -9.65
N LEU A 159 -2.36 15.29 -9.89
CA LEU A 159 -1.33 16.24 -10.33
C LEU A 159 -0.25 16.49 -9.28
N ASP A 160 -0.51 16.19 -8.01
CA ASP A 160 0.39 16.46 -6.89
C ASP A 160 1.11 15.18 -6.41
N PHE A 161 0.39 14.06 -6.32
CA PHE A 161 0.93 12.76 -5.90
C PHE A 161 1.94 12.22 -6.91
N ARG A 162 1.58 12.20 -8.20
CA ARG A 162 2.37 11.53 -9.24
C ARG A 162 3.74 12.16 -9.48
N PRO A 163 3.91 13.49 -9.63
CA PRO A 163 5.23 14.09 -9.83
C PRO A 163 6.15 13.91 -8.62
N SER A 164 5.59 13.92 -7.41
CA SER A 164 6.33 13.78 -6.17
C SER A 164 7.10 12.45 -6.09
N ILE A 165 6.48 11.38 -6.56
CA ILE A 165 6.98 10.00 -6.40
C ILE A 165 7.70 9.51 -7.67
N SER A 166 7.30 9.98 -8.85
CA SER A 166 7.87 9.52 -10.14
C SER A 166 9.34 9.92 -10.35
N HIS A 167 9.88 10.84 -9.55
CA HIS A 167 11.28 11.28 -9.62
C HIS A 167 12.14 10.72 -8.47
N ASP A 168 11.70 9.64 -7.82
CA ASP A 168 12.55 8.92 -6.88
C ASP A 168 13.58 8.06 -7.61
N PRO A 169 14.90 8.35 -7.49
CA PRO A 169 15.95 7.58 -8.13
C PRO A 169 16.19 6.21 -7.48
N GLY A 170 15.54 5.89 -6.35
CA GLY A 170 15.66 4.60 -5.66
C GLY A 170 14.48 3.66 -5.88
N LEU A 171 13.36 4.16 -6.40
CA LEU A 171 12.12 3.41 -6.45
C LEU A 171 12.12 2.39 -7.59
N GLU A 172 11.94 1.11 -7.26
CA GLU A 172 11.97 -0.03 -8.18
C GLU A 172 10.58 -0.61 -8.45
N PHE A 173 9.66 -0.48 -7.50
CA PHE A 173 8.28 -0.94 -7.61
C PHE A 173 7.32 0.18 -7.21
N LEU A 174 6.31 0.42 -8.05
CA LEU A 174 5.21 1.35 -7.77
C LEU A 174 3.88 0.64 -7.98
N GLY A 175 3.13 0.43 -6.90
CA GLY A 175 1.73 0.02 -6.90
C GLY A 175 0.84 1.22 -6.58
N VAL A 176 -0.19 1.45 -7.38
CA VAL A 176 -1.05 2.64 -7.27
C VAL A 176 -2.46 2.33 -7.75
N SER A 177 -3.47 2.74 -6.99
CA SER A 177 -4.87 2.65 -7.43
C SER A 177 -5.21 3.74 -8.44
N THR A 178 -6.08 3.39 -9.38
CA THR A 178 -6.63 4.33 -10.36
C THR A 178 -8.03 3.88 -10.75
N CYS A 179 -8.89 4.84 -11.10
CA CYS A 179 -10.16 4.54 -11.72
C CYS A 179 -9.91 4.27 -13.20
N ILE A 180 -10.24 3.06 -13.69
CA ILE A 180 -9.91 2.65 -15.06
C ILE A 180 -10.62 3.50 -16.12
N GLU A 181 -11.80 4.05 -15.78
CA GLU A 181 -12.58 4.92 -16.65
C GLU A 181 -11.89 6.29 -16.82
N ASP A 182 -11.29 6.80 -15.75
CA ASP A 182 -10.59 8.09 -15.74
C ASP A 182 -9.22 8.01 -16.43
N MET A 183 -8.67 6.80 -16.61
CA MET A 183 -7.39 6.58 -17.30
C MET A 183 -7.38 7.10 -18.75
N CYS A 184 -8.55 7.31 -19.37
CA CYS A 184 -8.63 7.82 -20.74
C CYS A 184 -8.16 9.28 -20.88
N THR A 185 -7.92 9.99 -19.76
CA THR A 185 -7.61 11.43 -19.75
C THR A 185 -6.12 11.76 -19.57
N PHE A 186 -5.22 10.77 -19.55
CA PHE A 186 -3.79 10.99 -19.32
C PHE A 186 -3.10 11.73 -20.49
N ALA A 187 -3.07 13.06 -20.43
CA ALA A 187 -2.23 13.90 -21.26
C ALA A 187 -1.40 14.84 -20.37
N GLY A 188 -0.09 14.60 -20.26
CA GLY A 188 0.82 15.48 -19.50
C GLY A 188 2.30 15.20 -19.75
N ASP A 189 3.17 16.10 -19.31
CA ASP A 189 4.64 16.02 -19.47
C ASP A 189 5.21 14.97 -18.50
N HIS A 190 5.90 13.96 -19.00
CA HIS A 190 6.16 12.71 -18.28
C HIS A 190 7.65 12.38 -18.27
N SER A 191 8.41 13.05 -17.39
CA SER A 191 9.83 12.76 -17.23
C SER A 191 10.09 11.59 -16.26
N LEU A 192 11.06 10.78 -16.67
CA LEU A 192 11.12 9.34 -16.48
C LEU A 192 11.75 8.95 -15.14
N SER A 193 11.02 8.23 -14.27
CA SER A 193 11.73 7.35 -13.34
C SER A 193 12.57 6.39 -14.17
N THR A 194 13.88 6.36 -13.89
CA THR A 194 14.81 5.44 -14.55
C THR A 194 15.01 4.16 -13.74
N THR A 195 14.28 3.97 -12.64
CA THR A 195 14.54 2.85 -11.73
C THR A 195 13.35 1.93 -11.55
N ILE A 196 12.13 2.39 -11.83
CA ILE A 196 10.92 1.55 -11.74
C ILE A 196 11.01 0.40 -12.75
N LYS A 197 10.98 -0.82 -12.23
CA LYS A 197 10.97 -2.09 -12.96
C LYS A 197 9.57 -2.69 -13.05
N VAL A 198 8.74 -2.47 -12.03
CA VAL A 198 7.36 -2.97 -11.98
C VAL A 198 6.41 -1.84 -11.63
N LEU A 199 5.40 -1.66 -12.48
CA LEU A 199 4.27 -0.76 -12.24
C LEU A 199 3.04 -1.63 -12.03
N HIS A 200 2.34 -1.46 -10.91
CA HIS A 200 1.12 -2.19 -10.59
C HIS A 200 -0.04 -1.19 -10.49
N ILE A 201 -0.96 -1.32 -11.42
CA ILE A 201 -2.25 -0.65 -11.38
C ILE A 201 -3.19 -1.50 -10.54
N ARG A 202 -3.42 -1.04 -9.32
CA ARG A 202 -4.23 -1.77 -8.35
C ARG A 202 -5.70 -1.65 -8.70
N ALA A 203 -6.39 -2.78 -8.60
CA ALA A 203 -7.83 -2.84 -8.65
C ALA A 203 -8.33 -3.70 -7.48
N ASN A 204 -9.54 -3.42 -7.02
CA ASN A 204 -10.24 -4.22 -6.02
C ASN A 204 -10.72 -5.55 -6.61
N GLY A 205 -10.21 -6.68 -6.11
CA GLY A 205 -10.59 -8.02 -6.57
C GLY A 205 -12.08 -8.35 -6.45
N HIS A 206 -12.73 -7.95 -5.34
CA HIS A 206 -14.17 -8.11 -5.15
C HIS A 206 -14.96 -7.37 -6.23
N TRP A 207 -14.55 -6.14 -6.54
CA TRP A 207 -15.20 -5.33 -7.56
C TRP A 207 -15.02 -5.93 -8.95
N LEU A 208 -13.81 -6.42 -9.30
CA LEU A 208 -13.53 -7.13 -10.55
C LEU A 208 -14.41 -8.38 -10.73
N HIS A 209 -14.65 -9.12 -9.66
CA HIS A 209 -15.48 -10.32 -9.67
C HIS A 209 -16.98 -9.99 -9.86
N GLU A 210 -17.50 -8.99 -9.16
CA GLU A 210 -18.91 -8.59 -9.25
C GLU A 210 -19.26 -7.87 -10.55
N HIS A 211 -18.33 -7.06 -11.08
CA HIS A 211 -18.55 -6.19 -12.25
C HIS A 211 -17.81 -6.71 -13.49
N LYS A 212 -17.99 -8.00 -13.81
CA LYS A 212 -17.42 -8.65 -15.02
C LYS A 212 -17.59 -7.86 -16.34
N PRO A 213 -18.68 -7.11 -16.58
CA PRO A 213 -18.79 -6.28 -17.79
C PRO A 213 -17.82 -5.09 -17.78
N GLU A 214 -17.53 -4.48 -16.64
CA GLU A 214 -16.64 -3.32 -16.51
C GLU A 214 -15.16 -3.74 -16.53
N SER A 215 -14.83 -4.95 -16.09
CA SER A 215 -13.49 -5.53 -16.33
C SER A 215 -13.20 -5.76 -17.82
N SER A 216 -14.21 -5.82 -18.69
CA SER A 216 -13.99 -5.83 -20.15
C SER A 216 -13.48 -4.49 -20.67
N VAL A 217 -13.84 -3.36 -20.04
CA VAL A 217 -13.31 -2.02 -20.36
C VAL A 217 -11.81 -1.96 -20.10
N ALA A 218 -11.34 -2.70 -19.08
CA ALA A 218 -9.91 -2.80 -18.79
C ALA A 218 -9.12 -3.34 -19.99
N HIS A 219 -9.66 -4.32 -20.73
CA HIS A 219 -9.02 -4.88 -21.92
C HIS A 219 -8.91 -3.85 -23.06
N ASP A 220 -9.81 -2.89 -23.14
CA ASP A 220 -9.80 -1.85 -24.16
C ASP A 220 -8.88 -0.67 -23.76
N VAL A 221 -8.85 -0.30 -22.48
CA VAL A 221 -8.11 0.88 -21.98
C VAL A 221 -6.64 0.57 -21.67
N LEU A 222 -6.37 -0.57 -21.03
CA LEU A 222 -5.02 -0.91 -20.56
C LEU A 222 -3.98 -1.03 -21.68
N PRO A 223 -4.29 -1.46 -22.91
CA PRO A 223 -3.31 -1.42 -24.00
C PRO A 223 -2.78 -0.02 -24.31
N TYR A 224 -3.62 1.02 -24.25
CA TYR A 224 -3.19 2.41 -24.44
C TYR A 224 -2.29 2.86 -23.28
N TYR A 225 -2.63 2.45 -22.06
CA TYR A 225 -1.81 2.75 -20.90
C TYR A 225 -0.47 2.01 -20.93
N ALA A 226 -0.45 0.75 -21.38
CA ALA A 226 0.77 -0.01 -21.60
C ALA A 226 1.63 0.65 -22.69
N GLU A 227 1.04 1.12 -23.77
CA GLU A 227 1.74 1.87 -24.82
C GLU A 227 2.43 3.12 -24.26
N TRP A 228 1.74 3.88 -23.40
CA TRP A 228 2.36 4.99 -22.68
C TRP A 228 3.49 4.50 -21.76
N ALA A 229 3.20 3.57 -20.85
CA ALA A 229 4.10 3.15 -19.78
C ALA A 229 5.42 2.55 -20.32
N PHE A 230 5.34 1.79 -21.41
CA PHE A 230 6.52 1.22 -22.08
C PHE A 230 7.13 2.16 -23.14
N GLY A 231 6.40 3.19 -23.55
CA GLY A 231 6.75 4.14 -24.61
C GLY A 231 7.84 5.14 -24.25
N ARG A 232 7.96 6.20 -25.05
CA ARG A 232 9.01 7.24 -24.91
C ARG A 232 8.80 8.15 -23.71
N GLU A 233 7.53 8.42 -23.40
CA GLU A 233 7.08 9.29 -22.31
C GLU A 233 6.80 8.49 -21.02
N GLY A 234 7.13 7.19 -21.01
CA GLY A 234 6.83 6.29 -19.91
C GLY A 234 8.01 6.04 -18.99
N TYR A 235 8.06 4.82 -18.44
CA TYR A 235 9.12 4.38 -17.55
C TYR A 235 10.17 3.58 -18.32
N LEU A 236 11.34 4.18 -18.53
CA LEU A 236 12.40 3.64 -19.40
C LEU A 236 12.82 2.20 -19.03
N HIS A 237 12.90 1.92 -17.72
CA HIS A 237 13.37 0.63 -17.21
C HIS A 237 12.25 -0.31 -16.78
N LEU A 238 10.99 0.05 -17.05
CA LEU A 238 9.83 -0.79 -16.75
C LEU A 238 9.96 -2.13 -17.46
N GLN A 239 9.84 -3.22 -16.73
CA GLN A 239 9.89 -4.57 -17.26
C GLN A 239 8.50 -5.21 -17.26
N VAL A 240 7.70 -4.95 -16.22
CA VAL A 240 6.36 -5.49 -16.05
C VAL A 240 5.37 -4.39 -15.70
N LEU A 241 4.24 -4.38 -16.39
CA LEU A 241 3.03 -3.66 -15.99
C LEU A 241 2.01 -4.71 -15.53
N ALA A 242 1.56 -4.60 -14.28
CA ALA A 242 0.55 -5.44 -13.68
C ALA A 242 -0.75 -4.65 -13.50
N TYR A 243 -1.88 -5.29 -13.76
CA TYR A 243 -3.21 -4.79 -13.43
C TYR A 243 -3.97 -5.86 -12.66
N GLY A 244 -4.69 -5.45 -11.62
CA GLY A 244 -5.59 -6.31 -10.87
C GLY A 244 -5.25 -6.43 -9.39
N ASP A 245 -5.78 -7.47 -8.76
CA ASP A 245 -5.58 -7.83 -7.36
C ASP A 245 -4.82 -9.15 -7.27
N PHE A 246 -3.61 -9.14 -6.71
CA PHE A 246 -2.78 -10.34 -6.62
C PHE A 246 -2.91 -11.06 -5.29
N SER A 247 -3.70 -10.52 -4.35
CA SER A 247 -3.85 -11.07 -3.01
C SER A 247 -4.53 -12.46 -3.01
N TYR A 248 -4.42 -13.14 -1.85
CA TYR A 248 -5.02 -14.46 -1.59
C TYR A 248 -4.58 -15.58 -2.55
N ASP A 249 -3.29 -15.63 -2.87
CA ASP A 249 -2.69 -16.74 -3.64
C ASP A 249 -3.41 -17.04 -4.97
N GLY A 250 -3.80 -15.96 -5.65
CA GLY A 250 -4.36 -16.05 -7.00
C GLY A 250 -5.87 -16.20 -7.09
N CYS A 251 -6.62 -15.92 -6.01
CA CYS A 251 -8.09 -15.86 -6.04
C CYS A 251 -8.65 -15.02 -7.20
N TYR A 252 -7.92 -13.98 -7.63
CA TYR A 252 -8.33 -13.07 -8.69
C TYR A 252 -7.54 -13.22 -9.99
N ASN A 253 -6.78 -14.31 -10.17
CA ASN A 253 -5.91 -14.52 -11.33
C ASN A 253 -6.62 -14.41 -12.68
N GLU A 254 -7.91 -14.76 -12.76
CA GLU A 254 -8.69 -14.65 -14.01
C GLU A 254 -8.91 -13.19 -14.46
N TYR A 255 -8.77 -12.22 -13.56
CA TYR A 255 -8.92 -10.78 -13.84
C TYR A 255 -7.58 -10.05 -13.95
N ASN A 256 -6.49 -10.70 -13.53
CA ASN A 256 -5.16 -10.09 -13.51
C ASN A 256 -4.56 -10.07 -14.91
N LEU A 257 -4.05 -8.92 -15.32
CA LEU A 257 -3.39 -8.73 -16.60
C LEU A 257 -1.95 -8.28 -16.39
N LEU A 258 -1.03 -8.90 -17.12
CA LEU A 258 0.39 -8.63 -17.04
C LEU A 258 0.91 -8.34 -18.44
N TRP A 259 1.66 -7.25 -18.62
CA TRP A 259 2.41 -6.95 -19.83
C TRP A 259 3.89 -6.90 -19.53
N CYS A 260 4.70 -7.31 -20.51
CA CYS A 260 6.15 -7.28 -20.43
C CYS A 260 6.78 -6.51 -21.59
N ARG A 261 7.93 -5.88 -21.31
CA ARG A 261 8.73 -5.16 -22.30
C ARG A 261 9.39 -6.12 -23.31
N THR A 262 9.28 -5.87 -24.60
CA THR A 262 9.93 -6.65 -25.67
C THR A 262 11.06 -5.92 -26.37
N GLY A 263 11.16 -4.60 -26.18
CA GLY A 263 12.21 -3.74 -26.74
C GLY A 263 12.18 -2.36 -26.10
N LEU A 264 12.91 -1.40 -26.66
CA LEU A 264 13.02 -0.06 -26.04
C LEU A 264 11.67 0.65 -25.85
N HIS A 265 10.72 0.44 -26.77
CA HIS A 265 9.35 0.97 -26.67
C HIS A 265 8.28 -0.08 -27.01
N GLY A 266 8.66 -1.36 -27.05
CA GLY A 266 7.77 -2.47 -27.39
C GLY A 266 7.29 -3.20 -26.14
N PHE A 267 6.07 -3.70 -26.18
CA PHE A 267 5.46 -4.50 -25.13
C PHE A 267 4.60 -5.62 -25.71
N LYS A 268 4.24 -6.60 -24.89
CA LYS A 268 3.26 -7.64 -25.20
C LYS A 268 2.59 -8.12 -23.92
N LEU A 269 1.46 -8.82 -24.04
CA LEU A 269 0.88 -9.55 -22.91
C LEU A 269 1.86 -10.64 -22.46
N LEU A 270 2.03 -10.76 -21.15
CA LEU A 270 2.88 -11.75 -20.52
C LEU A 270 2.27 -13.14 -20.70
N THR A 271 3.06 -14.09 -21.19
CA THR A 271 2.64 -15.48 -21.39
C THR A 271 3.49 -16.41 -20.54
N PRO A 272 3.07 -17.67 -20.30
CA PRO A 272 3.90 -18.64 -19.57
C PRO A 272 5.30 -18.89 -20.17
N SER A 273 5.51 -18.55 -21.45
CA SER A 273 6.82 -18.69 -22.12
C SER A 273 7.84 -17.62 -21.71
N ASP A 274 7.40 -16.55 -21.05
CA ASP A 274 8.19 -15.37 -20.72
C ASP A 274 8.91 -15.49 -19.37
N ALA A 275 9.67 -16.59 -19.19
CA ALA A 275 10.23 -17.01 -17.91
C ALA A 275 10.94 -15.89 -17.11
N LYS A 276 11.78 -15.08 -17.78
CA LYS A 276 12.50 -13.96 -17.14
C LYS A 276 11.54 -12.98 -16.43
N PHE A 277 10.40 -12.69 -17.04
CA PHE A 277 9.44 -11.74 -16.47
C PHE A 277 8.61 -12.38 -15.38
N TRP A 278 8.34 -13.68 -15.45
CA TRP A 278 7.75 -14.43 -14.34
C TRP A 278 8.68 -14.50 -13.13
N ASP A 279 9.98 -14.68 -13.32
CA ASP A 279 10.96 -14.61 -12.23
C ASP A 279 10.89 -13.24 -11.52
N LEU A 280 10.70 -12.16 -12.28
CA LEU A 280 10.53 -10.81 -11.74
C LEU A 280 9.18 -10.65 -11.02
N VAL A 281 8.09 -11.18 -11.57
CA VAL A 281 6.77 -11.17 -10.91
C VAL A 281 6.84 -11.91 -9.58
N GLU A 282 7.53 -13.06 -9.54
CA GLU A 282 7.74 -13.83 -8.31
C GLU A 282 8.64 -13.08 -7.31
N GLU A 283 9.69 -12.39 -7.78
CA GLU A 283 10.56 -11.55 -6.95
C GLU A 283 9.79 -10.44 -6.21
N TYR A 284 8.72 -9.91 -6.83
CA TYR A 284 7.86 -8.88 -6.25
C TYR A 284 6.49 -9.41 -5.81
N LYS A 285 6.31 -10.73 -5.67
CA LYS A 285 5.03 -11.34 -5.27
C LYS A 285 4.53 -10.78 -3.94
N ASP A 286 5.43 -10.62 -2.96
CA ASP A 286 5.14 -10.01 -1.66
C ASP A 286 4.56 -8.59 -1.76
N VAL A 287 5.04 -7.81 -2.73
CA VAL A 287 4.61 -6.42 -2.95
C VAL A 287 3.31 -6.35 -3.75
N LEU A 288 3.14 -7.22 -4.75
CA LEU A 288 1.91 -7.33 -5.54
C LEU A 288 0.72 -7.73 -4.66
N GLU A 289 0.95 -8.61 -3.68
CA GLU A 289 -0.05 -9.12 -2.73
C GLU A 289 -0.37 -8.15 -1.58
N ALA A 290 0.45 -7.12 -1.36
CA ALA A 290 0.24 -6.16 -0.28
C ALA A 290 -1.11 -5.43 -0.42
N CYS A 291 -1.60 -4.82 0.67
CA CYS A 291 -2.83 -4.04 0.69
C CYS A 291 -4.07 -4.83 0.22
N ALA A 292 -4.19 -6.10 0.60
CA ALA A 292 -5.32 -6.94 0.25
C ALA A 292 -6.66 -6.28 0.67
N PHE A 293 -7.59 -6.16 -0.28
CA PHE A 293 -8.86 -5.47 -0.05
C PHE A 293 -9.81 -6.27 0.85
N ASP A 294 -9.85 -7.59 0.65
CA ASP A 294 -10.76 -8.48 1.35
C ASP A 294 -10.24 -8.91 2.73
N GLU A 295 -10.96 -9.85 3.34
CA GLU A 295 -10.48 -10.59 4.50
C GLU A 295 -9.75 -11.84 4.02
N LEU A 296 -8.75 -12.31 4.78
CA LEU A 296 -8.29 -13.70 4.61
C LEU A 296 -9.53 -14.58 4.62
N PHE A 297 -9.82 -15.20 3.49
CA PHE A 297 -10.76 -16.30 3.41
C PHE A 297 -10.19 -17.41 4.29
N LEU A 298 -10.45 -17.36 5.60
CA LEU A 298 -10.62 -18.57 6.35
C LEU A 298 -11.81 -19.21 5.66
N GLU A 299 -11.54 -20.11 4.72
CA GLU A 299 -12.55 -21.01 4.20
C GLU A 299 -13.38 -21.42 5.41
N LYS A 300 -14.63 -20.95 5.46
CA LYS A 300 -15.62 -21.64 6.26
C LYS A 300 -15.55 -23.04 5.72
N GLY A 301 -14.96 -23.95 6.50
CA GLY A 301 -14.91 -25.35 6.17
C GLY A 301 -16.28 -25.71 5.62
N VAL A 302 -16.29 -26.10 4.35
CA VAL A 302 -17.50 -26.56 3.68
C VAL A 302 -18.11 -27.61 4.60
N PRO A 303 -19.38 -27.48 5.02
CA PRO A 303 -20.02 -28.52 5.80
C PRO A 303 -20.08 -29.85 5.03
#